data_AF-A0AAV9GL91-F1
#
_entry.id   AF-A0AAV9GL91-F1
#
_cell.length_a   1.000
_cell.length_b   1.000
_cell.length_c   1.000
_cell.angle_alpha   90.00
_cell.angle_beta   90.00
_cell.angle_gamma   90.00
#
_symmetry.space_group_name_H-M   'P 1'
#
loop_
_entity.id
_entity.type
_entity.pdbx_description
1 polymer ?
#
loop_
_entity_poly.entity_id
_entity_poly.type
_entity_poly.pdbx_seq_one_letter_code
_entity_poly.pdbx_strand_id
1 'polypeptide(L)'
;MGAFRVVAALAVAALLSTSASAEEAETCGTASYFPSEYSCYNNTALCPKVYGLPTVPCAGAGGCYSPHTHSCSDGALKSLPPATSAFTLTAWGVRTTYQDKIVKACGGYLAIGANARECTACDASRPGVNCASYGKKTVLMPDGSMAVDVNGGQYWYVDPRDGALRYTEVRVPESVPETNGTAVGWNATTPLAPAQGQEFAGQRVTVTENGLFEFDSASHYWFACLRTMLGGVVGTGRTWRIYSSSPMNVEGLDCEKIKLVAKAVDRKEGAYQYQ
;
A
#
# COMPACT_ATOMS: atom_id res chain seq x y z
N MET A 1 -41.84 58.51 -23.96
CA MET A 1 -41.65 57.42 -24.92
C MET A 1 -40.25 56.85 -24.69
N GLY A 2 -40.11 55.81 -23.87
CA GLY A 2 -38.82 55.19 -23.52
C GLY A 2 -38.80 53.73 -23.95
N ALA A 3 -37.86 53.39 -24.84
CA ALA A 3 -37.76 52.09 -25.48
C ALA A 3 -37.12 51.04 -24.55
N PHE A 4 -37.86 49.97 -24.29
CA PHE A 4 -37.35 48.75 -23.65
C PHE A 4 -36.41 48.01 -24.62
N ARG A 5 -35.19 47.71 -24.20
CA ARG A 5 -34.30 46.76 -24.88
C ARG A 5 -34.33 45.43 -24.12
N VAL A 6 -34.91 44.42 -24.76
CA VAL A 6 -34.87 43.02 -24.33
C VAL A 6 -33.55 42.43 -24.80
N VAL A 7 -32.65 42.09 -23.86
CA VAL A 7 -31.43 41.33 -24.15
C VAL A 7 -31.78 39.86 -23.98
N ALA A 8 -31.86 39.13 -25.10
CA ALA A 8 -32.00 37.68 -25.10
C ALA A 8 -30.63 37.04 -24.79
N ALA A 9 -30.53 36.37 -23.64
CA ALA A 9 -29.37 35.56 -23.29
C ALA A 9 -29.52 34.16 -23.92
N LEU A 10 -28.68 33.84 -24.91
CA LEU A 10 -28.51 32.47 -25.41
C LEU A 10 -27.75 31.64 -24.37
N ALA A 11 -28.42 30.69 -23.74
CA ALA A 11 -27.78 29.65 -22.94
C ALA A 11 -27.30 28.53 -23.86
N VAL A 12 -25.99 28.45 -24.12
CA VAL A 12 -25.36 27.35 -24.84
C VAL A 12 -25.18 26.18 -23.88
N ALA A 13 -26.06 25.18 -23.97
CA ALA A 13 -25.93 23.92 -23.24
C ALA A 13 -24.85 23.05 -23.92
N ALA A 14 -23.63 23.09 -23.40
CA ALA A 14 -22.56 22.19 -23.82
C ALA A 14 -22.84 20.78 -23.26
N LEU A 15 -23.31 19.89 -24.14
CA LEU A 15 -23.41 18.44 -23.87
C LEU A 15 -21.99 17.87 -23.76
N LEU A 16 -21.50 17.69 -22.53
CA LEU A 16 -20.30 16.93 -22.25
C LEU A 16 -20.61 15.44 -22.46
N SER A 17 -20.41 14.96 -23.68
CA SER A 17 -20.39 13.52 -23.98
C SER A 17 -19.18 12.89 -23.29
N THR A 18 -19.38 12.35 -22.09
CA THR A 18 -18.40 11.44 -21.49
C THR A 18 -18.37 10.16 -22.32
N SER A 19 -17.39 10.05 -23.22
CA SER A 19 -17.09 8.78 -23.88
C SER A 19 -16.61 7.80 -22.81
N ALA A 20 -17.52 6.98 -22.31
CA ALA A 20 -17.15 5.74 -21.65
C ALA A 20 -16.41 4.92 -22.71
N SER A 21 -15.08 4.86 -22.60
CA SER A 21 -14.29 3.96 -23.42
C SER A 21 -14.73 2.54 -23.08
N ALA A 22 -15.63 1.99 -23.89
CA ALA A 22 -15.96 0.58 -23.83
C ALA A 22 -14.65 -0.17 -24.10
N GLU A 23 -14.26 -1.01 -23.15
CA GLU A 23 -13.12 -1.90 -23.36
C GLU A 23 -13.43 -2.84 -24.52
N GLU A 24 -12.50 -2.95 -25.47
CA GLU A 24 -12.66 -3.84 -26.61
C GLU A 24 -12.49 -5.28 -26.16
N ALA A 25 -13.46 -6.13 -26.50
CA ALA A 25 -13.40 -7.55 -26.17
C ALA A 25 -12.35 -8.24 -27.04
N GLU A 26 -11.48 -9.03 -26.42
CA GLU A 26 -10.48 -9.86 -27.10
C GLU A 26 -10.97 -11.31 -27.23
N THR A 27 -10.20 -12.16 -27.93
CA THR A 27 -10.47 -13.60 -28.05
C THR A 27 -9.36 -14.44 -27.45
N CYS A 28 -9.74 -15.53 -26.78
CA CYS A 28 -8.87 -16.56 -26.24
C CYS A 28 -9.38 -17.91 -26.72
N GLY A 29 -8.79 -18.42 -27.82
CA GLY A 29 -9.34 -19.55 -28.55
C GLY A 29 -10.69 -19.19 -29.18
N THR A 30 -11.77 -19.83 -28.72
CA THR A 30 -13.14 -19.56 -29.19
C THR A 30 -13.94 -18.65 -28.25
N ALA A 31 -13.40 -18.33 -27.07
CA ALA A 31 -14.07 -17.49 -26.08
C ALA A 31 -13.69 -16.02 -26.28
N SER A 32 -14.67 -15.11 -26.19
CA SER A 32 -14.41 -13.67 -26.09
C SER A 32 -14.34 -13.24 -24.62
N TYR A 33 -13.46 -12.31 -24.29
CA TYR A 33 -13.23 -11.87 -22.91
C TYR A 33 -12.81 -10.39 -22.83
N PHE A 34 -12.96 -9.78 -21.65
CA PHE A 34 -12.44 -8.45 -21.37
C PHE A 34 -11.07 -8.53 -20.68
N PRO A 35 -10.01 -7.91 -21.23
CA PRO A 35 -8.67 -7.93 -20.63
C PRO A 35 -8.59 -7.38 -19.21
N SER A 36 -9.50 -6.52 -18.76
CA SER A 36 -9.56 -6.02 -17.39
C SER A 36 -9.99 -7.08 -16.37
N GLU A 37 -10.78 -8.06 -16.81
CA GLU A 37 -11.36 -9.10 -15.95
C GLU A 37 -10.65 -10.45 -16.06
N TYR A 38 -10.00 -10.74 -17.20
CA TYR A 38 -9.35 -12.03 -17.43
C TYR A 38 -7.98 -11.91 -18.09
N SER A 39 -7.20 -12.97 -17.98
CA SER A 39 -5.93 -13.17 -18.67
C SER A 39 -6.04 -14.46 -19.52
N CYS A 40 -5.69 -14.36 -20.80
CA CYS A 40 -5.60 -15.50 -21.70
C CYS A 40 -4.19 -16.11 -21.67
N TYR A 41 -4.11 -17.44 -21.56
CA TYR A 41 -2.88 -18.21 -21.56
C TYR A 41 -2.89 -19.24 -22.70
N ASN A 42 -1.83 -19.27 -23.50
CA ASN A 42 -1.64 -20.20 -24.62
C ASN A 42 -2.83 -20.28 -25.59
N ASN A 43 -3.58 -19.18 -25.76
CA ASN A 43 -4.79 -19.10 -26.57
C ASN A 43 -5.86 -20.18 -26.26
N THR A 44 -5.86 -20.74 -25.04
CA THR A 44 -6.68 -21.90 -24.68
C THR A 44 -7.24 -21.86 -23.27
N ALA A 45 -6.54 -21.21 -22.33
CA ALA A 45 -6.97 -21.12 -20.93
C ALA A 45 -7.26 -19.67 -20.55
N LEU A 46 -8.45 -19.42 -20.03
CA LEU A 46 -8.88 -18.11 -19.54
C LEU A 46 -8.92 -18.13 -18.02
N CYS A 47 -8.18 -17.21 -17.40
CA CYS A 47 -8.09 -17.11 -15.95
C CYS A 47 -8.54 -15.74 -15.44
N PRO A 48 -9.40 -15.68 -14.42
CA PRO A 48 -9.92 -14.42 -13.91
C PRO A 48 -8.82 -13.60 -13.23
N LYS A 49 -8.93 -12.28 -13.27
CA LYS A 49 -8.15 -11.34 -12.47
C LYS A 49 -8.90 -11.07 -11.18
N VAL A 50 -8.27 -11.31 -10.05
CA VAL A 50 -8.86 -11.10 -8.71
C VAL A 50 -8.26 -9.83 -8.12
N TYR A 51 -9.06 -8.76 -8.00
CA TYR A 51 -8.58 -7.41 -7.63
C TYR A 51 -7.47 -6.88 -8.55
N GLY A 52 -7.58 -7.14 -9.86
CA GLY A 52 -6.58 -6.74 -10.84
C GLY A 52 -5.33 -7.63 -10.88
N LEU A 53 -5.18 -8.57 -9.94
CA LEU A 53 -4.09 -9.56 -9.96
C LEU A 53 -4.45 -10.72 -10.89
N PRO A 54 -3.62 -11.04 -11.90
CA PRO A 54 -3.85 -12.19 -12.74
C PRO A 54 -3.72 -13.49 -11.95
N THR A 55 -4.67 -14.40 -12.14
CA THR A 55 -4.50 -15.81 -11.77
C THR A 55 -3.92 -16.58 -12.95
N VAL A 56 -3.21 -17.66 -12.67
CA VAL A 56 -2.51 -18.45 -13.69
C VAL A 56 -3.05 -19.89 -13.70
N PRO A 57 -3.10 -20.57 -14.86
CA PRO A 57 -3.62 -21.92 -14.93
C PRO A 57 -2.67 -22.95 -14.29
N CYS A 58 -3.20 -23.99 -13.67
CA CYS A 58 -2.47 -25.17 -13.22
C CYS A 58 -3.05 -26.43 -13.87
N ALA A 59 -2.30 -27.03 -14.79
CA ALA A 59 -2.80 -28.10 -15.67
C ALA A 59 -3.38 -29.30 -14.92
N GLY A 60 -2.74 -29.76 -13.83
CA GLY A 60 -3.21 -30.93 -13.07
C GLY A 60 -4.32 -30.62 -12.06
N ALA A 61 -4.46 -29.37 -11.62
CA ALA A 61 -5.51 -28.96 -10.67
C ALA A 61 -6.81 -28.56 -11.37
N GLY A 62 -6.80 -28.44 -12.71
CA GLY A 62 -7.99 -28.16 -13.50
C GLY A 62 -8.57 -26.75 -13.32
N GLY A 63 -7.73 -25.77 -12.98
CA GLY A 63 -8.20 -24.41 -12.72
C GLY A 63 -7.11 -23.36 -12.65
N CYS A 64 -7.51 -22.14 -12.29
CA CYS A 64 -6.62 -21.00 -12.12
C CYS A 64 -6.32 -20.76 -10.64
N TYR A 65 -5.08 -20.40 -10.32
CA TYR A 65 -4.65 -20.10 -8.96
C TYR A 65 -3.96 -18.74 -8.89
N SER A 66 -3.91 -18.15 -7.70
CA SER A 66 -3.15 -16.92 -7.48
C SER A 66 -1.67 -17.25 -7.29
N PRO A 67 -0.77 -16.77 -8.18
CA PRO A 67 0.67 -17.01 -8.05
C PRO A 67 1.29 -16.31 -6.83
N HIS A 68 0.50 -15.52 -6.10
CA HIS A 68 0.92 -14.83 -4.88
C HIS A 68 0.57 -15.59 -3.59
N THR A 69 -0.10 -16.74 -3.69
CA THR A 69 -0.44 -17.59 -2.53
C THR A 69 -0.07 -19.04 -2.76
N HIS A 70 -0.01 -19.47 -4.02
CA HIS A 70 0.30 -20.84 -4.39
C HIS A 70 1.31 -20.87 -5.54
N SER A 71 1.94 -22.02 -5.71
CA SER A 71 2.73 -22.42 -6.88
C SER A 71 2.13 -23.71 -7.47
N CYS A 72 2.29 -23.93 -8.77
CA CYS A 72 1.89 -25.17 -9.43
C CYS A 72 3.15 -25.96 -9.82
N SER A 73 3.31 -27.15 -9.24
CA SER A 73 4.42 -28.08 -9.50
C SER A 73 3.81 -29.45 -9.78
N ASP A 74 4.17 -30.07 -10.89
CA ASP A 74 3.70 -31.40 -11.27
C ASP A 74 2.16 -31.51 -11.32
N GLY A 75 1.51 -30.42 -11.70
CA GLY A 75 0.05 -30.32 -11.75
C GLY A 75 -0.63 -30.20 -10.38
N ALA A 76 0.10 -30.15 -9.28
CA ALA A 76 -0.44 -29.94 -7.94
C ALA A 76 -0.20 -28.51 -7.46
N LEU A 77 -1.19 -27.93 -6.79
CA LEU A 77 -1.07 -26.65 -6.11
C LEU A 77 -0.37 -26.83 -4.76
N LYS A 78 0.65 -26.02 -4.51
CA LYS A 78 1.39 -25.96 -3.24
C LYS A 78 1.32 -24.53 -2.72
N SER A 79 0.93 -24.35 -1.46
CA SER A 79 0.98 -23.02 -0.83
C SER A 79 2.42 -22.51 -0.81
N LEU A 80 2.58 -21.21 -1.07
CA LEU A 80 3.87 -20.56 -0.99
C LEU A 80 4.33 -20.47 0.47
N PRO A 81 5.65 -20.51 0.72
CA PRO A 81 6.18 -20.42 2.07
C PRO A 81 5.99 -19.01 2.65
N PRO A 82 6.00 -18.86 3.99
CA PRO A 82 6.12 -17.56 4.63
C PRO A 82 7.37 -16.81 4.17
N ALA A 83 7.28 -15.49 4.06
CA ALA A 83 8.43 -14.65 3.74
C ALA A 83 9.48 -14.71 4.86
N THR A 84 10.74 -14.87 4.47
CA THR A 84 11.90 -14.87 5.40
C THR A 84 12.87 -13.73 5.15
N SER A 85 12.71 -13.02 4.03
CA SER A 85 13.58 -11.95 3.57
C SER A 85 12.89 -10.58 3.64
N ALA A 86 13.68 -9.52 3.55
CA ALA A 86 13.18 -8.15 3.45
C ALA A 86 12.34 -7.97 2.18
N PHE A 87 11.29 -7.15 2.25
CA PHE A 87 10.39 -6.94 1.13
C PHE A 87 9.91 -5.50 1.00
N THR A 88 9.51 -5.14 -0.22
CA THR A 88 8.69 -3.95 -0.50
C THR A 88 7.25 -4.37 -0.73
N LEU A 89 6.31 -3.45 -0.54
CA LEU A 89 4.90 -3.68 -0.84
C LEU A 89 4.50 -2.93 -2.11
N THR A 90 3.75 -3.61 -2.98
CA THR A 90 3.00 -2.96 -4.06
C THR A 90 1.51 -3.21 -3.86
N ALA A 91 0.70 -2.19 -4.16
CA ALA A 91 -0.74 -2.31 -4.16
C ALA A 91 -1.26 -2.77 -5.51
N TRP A 92 -2.42 -3.43 -5.45
CA TRP A 92 -3.20 -3.87 -6.60
C TRP A 92 -4.67 -3.69 -6.29
N GLY A 93 -5.46 -3.29 -7.27
CA GLY A 93 -6.90 -3.11 -7.09
C GLY A 93 -7.61 -3.17 -8.42
N VAL A 94 -8.94 -3.11 -8.36
CA VAL A 94 -9.80 -3.08 -9.55
C VAL A 94 -9.47 -1.86 -10.42
N ARG A 95 -9.14 -0.72 -9.80
CA ARG A 95 -8.66 0.46 -10.53
C ARG A 95 -7.20 0.33 -10.92
N THR A 96 -6.91 0.68 -12.17
CA THR A 96 -5.54 0.80 -12.71
C THR A 96 -4.69 1.83 -11.96
N THR A 97 -5.31 2.78 -11.26
CA THR A 97 -4.61 3.75 -10.40
C THR A 97 -3.84 3.09 -9.26
N TYR A 98 -4.23 1.90 -8.83
CA TYR A 98 -3.56 1.15 -7.77
C TYR A 98 -2.57 0.11 -8.31
N GLN A 99 -2.69 -0.32 -9.56
CA GLN A 99 -1.86 -1.40 -10.12
C GLN A 99 -0.37 -1.06 -10.04
N ASP A 100 0.38 -1.96 -9.38
CA ASP A 100 1.83 -1.88 -9.17
C ASP A 100 2.29 -0.58 -8.49
N LYS A 101 1.42 0.04 -7.65
CA LYS A 101 1.82 1.22 -6.89
C LYS A 101 2.60 0.82 -5.66
N ILE A 102 3.86 1.24 -5.62
CA ILE A 102 4.74 1.07 -4.46
C ILE A 102 4.12 1.76 -3.24
N VAL A 103 4.05 1.03 -2.14
CA VAL A 103 3.70 1.56 -0.82
C VAL A 103 4.89 2.32 -0.27
N LYS A 104 4.64 3.54 0.24
CA LYS A 104 5.65 4.43 0.80
C LYS A 104 5.32 4.81 2.23
N ALA A 105 6.36 5.06 3.03
CA ALA A 105 6.29 5.46 4.42
C ALA A 105 6.63 6.96 4.57
N CYS A 106 5.73 7.70 5.22
CA CYS A 106 5.96 9.09 5.63
C CYS A 106 4.94 9.50 6.70
N GLY A 107 5.36 10.30 7.68
CA GLY A 107 4.50 10.87 8.71
C GLY A 107 3.80 9.82 9.59
N GLY A 108 4.47 8.69 9.85
CA GLY A 108 3.97 7.62 10.72
C GLY A 108 2.93 6.67 10.09
N TYR A 109 2.68 6.75 8.78
CA TYR A 109 1.75 5.86 8.08
C TYR A 109 2.30 5.34 6.75
N LEU A 110 1.69 4.26 6.25
CA LEU A 110 1.96 3.70 4.93
C LEU A 110 0.86 4.10 3.96
N ALA A 111 1.25 4.52 2.75
CA ALA A 111 0.34 5.02 1.75
C ALA A 111 0.76 4.68 0.32
N ILE A 112 -0.21 4.75 -0.60
CA ILE A 112 -0.02 4.62 -2.05
C ILE A 112 -0.53 5.86 -2.77
N GLY A 113 -0.15 5.98 -4.05
CA GLY A 113 -0.62 7.04 -4.95
C GLY A 113 0.50 7.93 -5.48
N ALA A 114 0.16 8.77 -6.45
CA ALA A 114 1.12 9.68 -7.09
C ALA A 114 1.78 10.64 -6.09
N ASN A 115 1.02 11.07 -5.08
CA ASN A 115 1.49 11.98 -4.03
C ASN A 115 1.86 11.27 -2.73
N ALA A 116 1.88 9.94 -2.70
CA ALA A 116 2.51 9.24 -1.59
C ALA A 116 4.00 9.61 -1.60
N ARG A 117 4.48 10.09 -0.46
CA ARG A 117 5.87 10.49 -0.24
C ARG A 117 6.58 9.38 0.50
N GLU A 118 7.86 9.26 0.18
CA GLU A 118 8.81 8.47 0.93
C GLU A 118 9.66 9.47 1.72
N CYS A 119 9.50 9.51 3.04
CA CYS A 119 10.16 10.48 3.90
C CYS A 119 11.34 9.82 4.60
N THR A 120 12.39 9.55 3.83
CA THR A 120 13.64 9.02 4.40
C THR A 120 14.52 10.15 4.90
N ALA A 121 15.22 9.91 5.99
CA ALA A 121 16.23 10.82 6.50
C ALA A 121 17.51 10.06 6.83
N CYS A 122 18.64 10.75 6.70
CA CYS A 122 19.94 10.26 7.12
C CYS A 122 20.79 11.46 7.52
N ASP A 123 21.34 11.42 8.74
CA ASP A 123 22.19 12.48 9.26
C ASP A 123 23.66 12.09 9.11
N ALA A 124 24.28 12.58 8.03
CA ALA A 124 25.70 12.31 7.75
C ALA A 124 26.65 12.94 8.79
N SER A 125 26.17 13.81 9.68
CA SER A 125 26.98 14.36 10.77
C SER A 125 27.17 13.36 11.91
N ARG A 126 26.37 12.29 11.98
CA ARG A 126 26.52 11.25 12.98
C ARG A 126 27.76 10.40 12.71
N PRO A 127 28.68 10.26 13.69
CA PRO A 127 29.85 9.40 13.53
C PRO A 127 29.47 7.96 13.16
N GLY A 128 30.12 7.41 12.13
CA GLY A 128 29.91 6.03 11.67
C GLY A 128 28.72 5.84 10.72
N VAL A 129 27.94 6.88 10.42
CA VAL A 129 26.80 6.79 9.49
C VAL A 129 27.26 7.12 8.07
N ASN A 130 27.12 6.16 7.15
CA ASN A 130 27.37 6.38 5.72
C ASN A 130 26.04 6.51 4.96
N CYS A 131 25.56 7.74 4.75
CA CYS A 131 24.27 7.94 4.08
C CYS A 131 24.20 7.40 2.65
N ALA A 132 25.34 7.20 1.97
CA ALA A 132 25.38 6.65 0.62
C ALA A 132 25.15 5.13 0.59
N SER A 133 25.28 4.42 1.72
CA SER A 133 25.04 2.98 1.79
C SER A 133 23.58 2.59 1.99
N TYR A 134 22.70 3.55 2.25
CA TYR A 134 21.26 3.30 2.42
C TYR A 134 20.51 3.65 1.14
N GLY A 135 19.52 2.83 0.82
CA GLY A 135 18.53 3.13 -0.19
C GLY A 135 17.51 4.18 0.27
N LYS A 136 16.44 4.28 -0.51
CA LYS A 136 15.36 5.26 -0.32
C LYS A 136 13.99 4.63 -0.55
N LYS A 137 13.83 3.35 -0.23
CA LYS A 137 12.57 2.62 -0.39
C LYS A 137 12.03 2.24 0.98
N THR A 138 10.71 2.14 1.11
CA THR A 138 10.07 1.52 2.28
C THR A 138 10.31 0.02 2.21
N VAL A 139 11.20 -0.47 3.05
CA VAL A 139 11.53 -1.90 3.12
C VAL A 139 11.12 -2.43 4.48
N LEU A 140 10.29 -3.47 4.46
CA LEU A 140 9.70 -4.11 5.63
C LEU A 140 10.32 -5.49 5.83
N MET A 141 10.27 -5.95 7.07
CA MET A 141 10.71 -7.29 7.47
C MET A 141 9.49 -8.13 7.92
N PRO A 142 9.50 -9.46 7.71
CA PRO A 142 8.39 -10.33 8.11
C PRO A 142 8.10 -10.34 9.62
N ASP A 143 9.10 -10.02 10.44
CA ASP A 143 9.01 -9.95 11.90
C ASP A 143 8.40 -8.65 12.44
N GLY A 144 7.88 -7.78 11.57
CA GLY A 144 7.32 -6.49 11.96
C GLY A 144 8.34 -5.35 12.00
N SER A 145 9.63 -5.60 11.85
CA SER A 145 10.64 -4.55 11.78
C SER A 145 10.70 -3.89 10.40
N MET A 146 11.34 -2.72 10.31
CA MET A 146 11.65 -2.04 9.05
C MET A 146 13.16 -2.07 8.81
N ALA A 147 13.57 -2.07 7.54
CA ALA A 147 15.00 -2.00 7.20
C ALA A 147 15.53 -0.58 7.38
N VAL A 148 15.83 -0.27 8.63
CA VAL A 148 16.45 0.98 9.09
C VAL A 148 17.73 0.69 9.87
N ASP A 149 18.57 1.72 10.02
CA ASP A 149 19.84 1.64 10.75
C ASP A 149 19.94 2.74 11.82
N VAL A 150 18.80 2.97 12.49
CA VAL A 150 18.73 3.80 13.70
C VAL A 150 18.80 2.93 14.95
N ASN A 151 19.36 3.49 16.02
CA ASN A 151 19.34 2.84 17.32
C ASN A 151 17.88 2.57 17.76
N GLY A 152 17.60 1.35 18.23
CA GLY A 152 16.25 0.90 18.59
C GLY A 152 15.33 0.53 17.40
N GLY A 153 15.75 0.79 16.15
CA GLY A 153 14.99 0.42 14.95
C GLY A 153 13.67 1.18 14.75
N GLN A 154 12.91 0.72 13.76
CA GLN A 154 11.51 1.11 13.52
C GLN A 154 10.71 -0.14 13.17
N TYR A 155 9.42 -0.13 13.52
CA TYR A 155 8.53 -1.27 13.36
C TYR A 155 7.24 -0.83 12.66
N TRP A 156 6.74 -1.65 11.75
CA TRP A 156 5.43 -1.48 11.16
C TRP A 156 4.39 -2.30 11.94
N TYR A 157 3.18 -1.79 12.03
CA TYR A 157 2.09 -2.43 12.76
C TYR A 157 0.74 -1.99 12.20
N VAL A 158 -0.30 -2.77 12.51
CA VAL A 158 -1.70 -2.39 12.26
C VAL A 158 -2.24 -1.80 13.55
N ASP A 159 -2.57 -0.50 13.54
CA ASP A 159 -3.07 0.18 14.73
C ASP A 159 -4.39 -0.46 15.18
N PRO A 160 -4.49 -1.01 16.41
CA PRO A 160 -5.68 -1.72 16.84
C PRO A 160 -6.92 -0.83 16.99
N ARG A 161 -6.75 0.51 17.05
CA ARG A 161 -7.84 1.46 17.25
C ARG A 161 -8.61 1.75 15.96
N ASP A 162 -7.90 1.87 14.84
CA ASP A 162 -8.48 2.26 13.55
C ASP A 162 -8.11 1.32 12.39
N GLY A 163 -7.29 0.30 12.64
CA GLY A 163 -6.82 -0.63 11.62
C GLY A 163 -5.83 -0.03 10.62
N ALA A 164 -5.34 1.19 10.81
CA ALA A 164 -4.40 1.80 9.88
C ALA A 164 -3.05 1.07 9.89
N LEU A 165 -2.45 0.88 8.72
CA LEU A 165 -1.08 0.39 8.60
C LEU A 165 -0.10 1.54 8.86
N ARG A 166 0.61 1.45 9.98
CA ARG A 166 1.48 2.49 10.54
C ARG A 166 2.90 1.99 10.76
N TYR A 167 3.80 2.90 11.10
CA TYR A 167 5.11 2.56 11.63
C TYR A 167 5.47 3.43 12.84
N THR A 168 6.40 2.95 13.66
CA THR A 168 6.89 3.67 14.83
C THR A 168 7.89 4.76 14.42
N GLU A 169 7.81 5.92 15.05
CA GLU A 169 8.88 6.91 14.96
C GLU A 169 10.18 6.38 15.59
N VAL A 170 11.32 6.96 15.21
CA VAL A 170 12.63 6.56 15.74
C VAL A 170 12.65 6.74 17.25
N ARG A 171 13.00 5.68 17.97
CA ARG A 171 13.37 5.80 19.39
C ARG A 171 14.72 6.49 19.48
N VAL A 172 14.72 7.78 19.79
CA VAL A 172 15.95 8.39 20.34
C VAL A 172 16.08 7.79 21.74
N PRO A 173 17.17 7.05 22.07
CA PRO A 173 17.38 6.61 23.44
C PRO A 173 17.34 7.87 24.30
N GLU A 174 16.41 7.91 25.25
CA GLU A 174 16.33 8.99 26.22
C GLU A 174 17.61 8.90 27.05
N SER A 175 18.66 9.62 26.62
CA SER A 175 19.83 9.84 27.44
C SER A 175 19.43 10.81 28.55
N VAL A 176 18.80 10.26 29.59
CA VAL A 176 18.87 10.80 30.96
C VAL A 176 20.37 10.75 31.34
N PRO A 177 20.98 11.84 31.84
CA PRO A 177 20.44 12.68 32.89
C PRO A 177 20.19 14.14 32.49
N GLU A 178 18.99 14.60 32.85
CA GLU A 178 18.62 15.99 32.97
C GLU A 178 19.69 16.76 33.76
N THR A 179 20.41 17.65 33.09
CA THR A 179 21.10 18.75 33.76
C THR A 179 20.74 20.04 33.03
N ASN A 180 19.92 20.85 33.70
CA ASN A 180 19.43 22.18 33.33
C ASN A 180 18.40 22.22 32.19
N GLY A 181 17.13 22.11 32.62
CA GLY A 181 15.93 22.11 31.81
C GLY A 181 15.86 23.23 30.78
N THR A 182 15.76 22.85 29.52
CA THR A 182 14.51 22.91 28.74
C THR A 182 14.75 22.18 27.42
N ALA A 183 14.77 20.85 27.49
CA ALA A 183 14.61 20.06 26.28
C ALA A 183 13.12 19.98 25.98
N VAL A 184 12.68 20.63 24.90
CA VAL A 184 11.36 20.39 24.32
C VAL A 184 11.40 19.01 23.68
N GLY A 185 11.26 17.98 24.51
CA GLY A 185 11.04 16.61 24.07
C GLY A 185 9.74 16.58 23.27
N TRP A 186 9.80 16.05 22.05
CA TRP A 186 8.59 15.80 21.27
C TRP A 186 7.72 14.80 22.04
N ASN A 187 6.74 15.35 22.74
CA ASN A 187 5.76 14.60 23.49
C ASN A 187 4.75 14.05 22.49
N ALA A 188 4.95 12.82 22.05
CA ALA A 188 3.97 12.07 21.29
C ALA A 188 2.79 11.71 22.22
N THR A 189 2.00 12.70 22.62
CA THR A 189 0.71 12.55 23.30
C THR A 189 -0.34 12.01 22.34
N THR A 190 -0.13 10.79 21.84
CA THR A 190 -1.26 9.90 21.54
C THR A 190 -1.26 8.76 22.57
N PRO A 191 -2.44 8.24 22.98
CA PRO A 191 -2.64 7.66 24.31
C PRO A 191 -2.09 6.24 24.53
N LEU A 192 -1.19 5.76 23.68
CA LEU A 192 -0.65 4.41 23.78
C LEU A 192 0.87 4.52 23.86
N ALA A 193 1.42 4.20 25.02
CA ALA A 193 2.85 4.32 25.29
C ALA A 193 3.66 3.62 24.18
N PRO A 194 4.80 4.18 23.74
CA PRO A 194 5.64 3.65 22.65
C PRO A 194 6.17 2.21 22.83
N ALA A 195 5.94 1.59 23.99
CA ALA A 195 6.11 0.14 24.20
C ALA A 195 5.10 -0.70 23.39
N GLN A 196 3.89 -0.20 23.15
CA GLN A 196 2.80 -0.99 22.55
C GLN A 196 2.96 -1.23 21.05
N GLY A 197 3.57 -0.31 20.29
CA GLY A 197 3.79 -0.52 18.85
C GLY A 197 4.69 -1.72 18.55
N GLN A 198 5.67 -1.99 19.43
CA GLN A 198 6.53 -3.16 19.36
C GLN A 198 5.76 -4.45 19.71
N GLU A 199 4.85 -4.38 20.68
CA GLU A 199 3.99 -5.50 21.02
C GLU A 199 3.14 -5.93 19.81
N PHE A 200 2.70 -4.98 18.97
CA PHE A 200 1.88 -5.26 17.79
C PHE A 200 2.67 -5.42 16.47
N ALA A 201 4.00 -5.34 16.51
CA ALA A 201 4.83 -5.38 15.31
C ALA A 201 4.58 -6.69 14.55
N GLY A 202 4.18 -6.58 13.28
CA GLY A 202 3.87 -7.74 12.44
C GLY A 202 2.69 -8.61 12.88
N GLN A 203 2.03 -8.30 13.99
CA GLN A 203 0.99 -9.16 14.53
C GLN A 203 -0.22 -9.23 13.60
N ARG A 204 -0.81 -10.42 13.54
CA ARG A 204 -1.99 -10.74 12.71
C ARG A 204 -1.79 -10.48 11.23
N VAL A 205 -0.55 -10.32 10.77
CA VAL A 205 -0.22 -10.25 9.35
C VAL A 205 0.54 -11.50 8.95
N THR A 206 0.05 -12.18 7.92
CA THR A 206 0.79 -13.23 7.23
C THR A 206 1.41 -12.65 5.97
N VAL A 207 2.72 -12.84 5.82
CA VAL A 207 3.45 -12.42 4.62
C VAL A 207 3.95 -13.67 3.92
N THR A 208 3.53 -13.85 2.68
CA THR A 208 3.99 -14.94 1.82
C THR A 208 5.19 -14.48 0.99
N GLU A 209 6.18 -15.35 0.80
CA GLU A 209 7.37 -15.02 0.03
C GLU A 209 7.00 -14.67 -1.43
N ASN A 210 7.36 -13.46 -1.87
CA ASN A 210 6.97 -12.89 -3.17
C ASN A 210 5.45 -12.95 -3.43
N GLY A 211 4.66 -12.94 -2.35
CA GLY A 211 3.25 -13.25 -2.35
C GLY A 211 2.39 -12.16 -1.72
N LEU A 212 1.27 -12.55 -1.12
CA LEU A 212 0.38 -11.60 -0.47
C LEU A 212 0.89 -11.17 0.92
N PHE A 213 0.58 -9.93 1.26
CA PHE A 213 0.64 -9.38 2.61
C PHE A 213 -0.79 -9.32 3.11
N GLU A 214 -1.18 -10.19 4.05
CA GLU A 214 -2.58 -10.42 4.43
C GLU A 214 -2.80 -10.14 5.92
N PHE A 215 -3.80 -9.32 6.26
CA PHE A 215 -4.19 -9.09 7.65
C PHE A 215 -5.38 -9.96 8.01
N ASP A 216 -5.15 -10.82 9.01
CA ASP A 216 -6.10 -11.81 9.51
C ASP A 216 -6.56 -12.79 8.42
N SER A 217 -6.55 -14.09 8.70
CA SER A 217 -6.73 -15.11 7.65
C SER A 217 -8.12 -15.10 6.99
N ALA A 218 -9.08 -14.36 7.55
CA ALA A 218 -10.45 -14.29 7.05
C ALA A 218 -10.66 -13.30 5.90
N SER A 219 -9.86 -12.24 5.84
CA SER A 219 -10.10 -11.11 4.93
C SER A 219 -8.88 -10.89 4.07
N HIS A 220 -8.82 -11.57 2.94
CA HIS A 220 -7.69 -11.53 2.02
C HIS A 220 -7.44 -10.14 1.37
N TYR A 221 -7.98 -9.02 1.86
CA TYR A 221 -7.85 -7.70 1.24
C TYR A 221 -7.61 -6.58 2.27
N TRP A 222 -7.08 -5.47 1.78
CA TRP A 222 -6.87 -4.22 2.52
C TRP A 222 -7.76 -3.13 1.93
N PHE A 223 -7.85 -2.01 2.62
CA PHE A 223 -8.54 -0.82 2.15
C PHE A 223 -7.54 0.30 1.86
N ALA A 224 -7.66 0.91 0.68
CA ALA A 224 -6.99 2.14 0.30
C ALA A 224 -7.98 3.29 0.41
N CYS A 225 -7.86 4.09 1.47
CA CYS A 225 -8.82 5.16 1.76
C CYS A 225 -8.25 6.51 1.40
N LEU A 226 -8.98 7.27 0.59
CA LEU A 226 -8.57 8.60 0.17
C LEU A 226 -8.47 9.51 1.40
N ARG A 227 -7.29 10.11 1.60
CA ARG A 227 -7.10 11.13 2.63
C ARG A 227 -6.52 12.38 1.97
N THR A 228 -7.27 13.47 2.03
CA THR A 228 -6.73 14.79 1.72
C THR A 228 -5.72 15.14 2.80
N MET A 229 -4.45 15.20 2.44
CA MET A 229 -3.41 15.69 3.36
C MET A 229 -3.75 17.14 3.73
N LEU A 230 -3.59 17.49 5.02
CA LEU A 230 -3.65 18.88 5.46
C LEU A 230 -2.63 19.70 4.65
N GLY A 231 -3.11 20.67 3.87
CA GLY A 231 -2.28 21.50 2.97
C GLY A 231 -2.15 21.03 1.52
N GLY A 232 -2.78 19.91 1.14
CA GLY A 232 -2.87 19.49 -0.27
C GLY A 232 -3.91 20.32 -1.03
N VAL A 233 -3.52 20.94 -2.15
CA VAL A 233 -4.48 21.57 -3.07
C VAL A 233 -5.42 20.50 -3.62
N VAL A 234 -6.73 20.71 -3.51
CA VAL A 234 -7.74 19.81 -4.09
C VAL A 234 -7.48 19.72 -5.59
N GLY A 235 -7.06 18.52 -6.05
CA GLY A 235 -6.78 18.25 -7.47
C GLY A 235 -5.31 18.01 -7.84
N THR A 236 -4.33 18.23 -6.97
CA THR A 236 -2.90 18.08 -7.33
C THR A 236 -2.28 16.71 -7.04
N GLY A 237 -3.11 15.70 -6.80
CA GLY A 237 -2.75 14.29 -6.73
C GLY A 237 -3.22 13.63 -5.44
N ARG A 238 -3.70 12.40 -5.56
CA ARG A 238 -4.36 11.67 -4.49
C ARG A 238 -3.35 10.76 -3.77
N THR A 239 -3.49 10.68 -2.46
CA THR A 239 -2.77 9.75 -1.59
C THR A 239 -3.80 8.94 -0.84
N TRP A 240 -3.60 7.63 -0.78
CA TRP A 240 -4.49 6.71 -0.10
C TRP A 240 -3.75 6.04 1.03
N ARG A 241 -4.27 6.18 2.25
CA ARG A 241 -3.75 5.46 3.42
C ARG A 241 -4.27 4.04 3.41
N ILE A 242 -3.45 3.13 3.90
CA ILE A 242 -3.76 1.70 3.92
C ILE A 242 -4.37 1.34 5.28
N TYR A 243 -5.48 0.61 5.25
CA TYR A 243 -6.19 0.13 6.43
C TYR A 243 -6.50 -1.36 6.30
N SER A 244 -6.52 -2.04 7.43
CA SER A 244 -7.01 -3.41 7.53
C SER A 244 -8.52 -3.48 7.32
N SER A 245 -8.98 -4.69 7.03
CA SER A 245 -10.37 -5.07 6.76
C SER A 245 -11.31 -5.04 7.98
N SER A 246 -11.01 -4.25 9.00
CA SER A 246 -11.84 -4.15 10.20
C SER A 246 -13.25 -3.62 9.89
N PRO A 247 -14.30 -4.03 10.62
CA PRO A 247 -15.67 -3.55 10.39
C PRO A 247 -15.79 -2.01 10.36
N MET A 248 -15.00 -1.31 11.18
CA MET A 248 -14.97 0.15 11.22
C MET A 248 -14.54 0.79 9.88
N ASN A 249 -13.64 0.13 9.14
CA ASN A 249 -13.13 0.65 7.87
C ASN A 249 -14.02 0.31 6.68
N VAL A 250 -14.93 -0.65 6.84
CA VAL A 250 -15.87 -1.06 5.78
C VAL A 250 -16.96 -0.01 5.57
N GLU A 251 -17.39 0.68 6.64
CA GLU A 251 -18.62 1.50 6.62
C GLU A 251 -18.38 3.03 6.57
N GLY A 252 -17.16 3.50 6.82
CA GLY A 252 -16.94 4.90 7.21
C GLY A 252 -16.17 5.81 6.24
N LEU A 253 -15.63 5.31 5.13
CA LEU A 253 -14.62 6.05 4.36
C LEU A 253 -14.73 5.78 2.85
N ASP A 254 -14.32 6.77 2.03
CA ASP A 254 -14.09 6.61 0.58
C ASP A 254 -12.86 5.71 0.35
N CYS A 255 -13.07 4.42 0.64
CA CYS A 255 -12.08 3.36 0.57
C CYS A 255 -12.37 2.44 -0.59
N GLU A 256 -11.30 1.92 -1.16
CA GLU A 256 -11.36 0.88 -2.16
C GLU A 256 -10.62 -0.36 -1.68
N LYS A 257 -11.15 -1.53 -2.00
CA LYS A 257 -10.49 -2.80 -1.70
C LYS A 257 -9.25 -2.96 -2.58
N ILE A 258 -8.13 -3.25 -1.95
CA ILE A 258 -6.85 -3.52 -2.61
C ILE A 258 -6.23 -4.81 -2.07
N LYS A 259 -5.29 -5.36 -2.83
CA LYS A 259 -4.35 -6.38 -2.42
C LYS A 259 -2.98 -5.75 -2.25
N LEU A 260 -2.22 -6.23 -1.27
CA LEU A 260 -0.82 -5.86 -1.09
C LEU A 260 0.02 -7.08 -1.43
N VAL A 261 0.99 -6.88 -2.32
CA VAL A 261 1.93 -7.91 -2.75
C VAL A 261 3.31 -7.57 -2.19
N ALA A 262 3.87 -8.48 -1.41
CA ALA A 262 5.24 -8.42 -0.94
C ALA A 262 6.18 -8.89 -2.06
N LYS A 263 7.22 -8.12 -2.32
CA LYS A 263 8.29 -8.47 -3.26
C LYS A 263 9.62 -8.43 -2.53
N ALA A 264 10.34 -9.55 -2.53
CA ALA A 264 11.64 -9.66 -1.89
C ALA A 264 12.63 -8.66 -2.49
N VAL A 265 13.43 -8.03 -1.63
CA VAL A 265 14.46 -7.06 -1.98
C VAL A 265 15.69 -7.22 -1.07
N ASP A 266 16.80 -6.58 -1.44
CA ASP A 266 17.91 -6.45 -0.51
C ASP A 266 17.52 -5.50 0.64
N ARG A 267 17.80 -5.90 1.89
CA ARG A 267 17.58 -5.07 3.08
C ARG A 267 18.22 -3.68 2.94
N LYS A 268 19.35 -3.55 2.24
CA LYS A 268 20.08 -2.29 2.00
C LYS A 268 19.32 -1.30 1.12
N GLU A 269 18.26 -1.72 0.43
CA GLU A 269 17.38 -0.79 -0.29
C GLU A 269 16.52 0.08 0.65
N GLY A 270 16.47 -0.29 1.94
CA GLY A 270 15.85 0.48 3.01
C GLY A 270 16.56 1.80 3.31
N ALA A 271 16.02 2.56 4.27
CA ALA A 271 16.51 3.89 4.64
C ALA A 271 17.42 3.85 5.87
N TYR A 272 18.05 4.98 6.21
CA TYR A 272 18.62 5.12 7.56
C TYR A 272 17.50 5.27 8.61
N GLN A 273 16.54 6.17 8.37
CA GLN A 273 15.28 6.29 9.13
C GLN A 273 14.12 6.77 8.24
N TYR A 274 12.89 6.49 8.65
CA TYR A 274 11.66 7.07 8.10
C TYR A 274 11.07 8.12 9.04
N GLN A 275 10.65 9.26 8.49
CA GLN A 275 10.03 10.40 9.17
C GLN A 275 8.54 10.42 8.89
#